data_AF-A0A5Q4FES8-F1
#
_entry.id   AF-A0A5Q4FES8-F1
#
_cell.length_a   1.000
_cell.length_b   1.000
_cell.length_c   1.000
_cell.angle_alpha   90.00
_cell.angle_beta   90.00
_cell.angle_gamma   90.00
#
_symmetry.space_group_name_H-M   'P 1'
#
loop_
_entity.id
_entity.type
_entity.pdbx_description
1 polymer ?
#
loop_
_entity_poly.entity_id
_entity_poly.type
_entity_poly.pdbx_seq_one_letter_code
_entity_poly.pdbx_strand_id
1 'polypeptide(L)' 'MAKKQVFGEQVLAAKATQRKMAKVIFSKKSEKGKVAFLESTMEQDKVKDFISRQKS' A
#
# COMPACT_ATOMS: atom_id res chain seq x y z
N MET A 1 27.76 16.00 16.61
CA MET A 1 27.56 14.62 16.15
C MET A 1 26.37 13.95 16.84
N ALA A 2 26.24 13.97 18.18
CA ALA A 2 25.11 13.34 18.89
C ALA A 2 23.70 13.90 18.58
N LYS A 3 23.54 15.22 18.36
CA LYS A 3 22.22 15.83 18.11
C LYS A 3 21.63 15.55 16.72
N LYS A 4 22.47 15.27 15.72
CA LYS A 4 21.99 15.00 14.34
C LYS A 4 21.36 13.62 14.20
N GLN A 5 21.87 12.64 14.95
CA GLN A 5 21.40 11.26 14.89
C GLN A 5 20.01 11.12 15.53
N VAL A 6 19.79 11.77 16.68
CA VAL A 6 18.48 11.81 17.37
C VAL A 6 17.40 12.50 16.51
N PHE A 7 17.74 13.56 15.78
CA PHE A 7 16.81 14.21 14.85
C PHE A 7 16.43 13.28 13.68
N GLY A 8 17.39 12.51 13.14
CA GLY A 8 17.13 11.52 12.10
C GLY A 8 16.16 10.43 12.56
N GLU A 9 16.32 9.92 13.78
CA GLU A 9 15.45 8.87 14.34
C GLU A 9 14.02 9.37 14.55
N GLN A 10 13.84 10.59 15.06
CA GLN A 10 12.51 11.18 15.24
C GLN A 10 11.78 11.41 13.91
N VAL A 11 12.49 11.86 12.88
CA VAL A 11 11.92 12.06 11.53
C VAL A 11 11.54 10.73 10.89
N LEU A 12 12.36 9.68 11.06
CA LEU A 12 12.04 8.34 10.58
C LEU A 12 10.83 7.75 11.31
N ALA A 13 10.73 7.93 12.62
CA ALA A 13 9.57 7.49 13.41
C ALA A 13 8.29 8.24 13.00
N ALA A 14 8.37 9.56 12.79
CA ALA A 14 7.22 10.36 12.34
C ALA A 14 6.75 9.93 10.93
N LYS A 15 7.68 9.67 10.00
CA LYS A 15 7.36 9.12 8.67
C LYS A 15 6.76 7.72 8.75
N ALA A 16 7.26 6.87 9.65
CA ALA A 16 6.72 5.53 9.86
C ALA A 16 5.33 5.52 10.52
N THR A 17 4.94 6.63 11.18
CA THR A 17 3.62 6.82 11.78
C THR A 17 2.64 7.43 10.76
N GLN A 18 3.13 8.26 9.83
CA GLN A 18 2.36 8.78 8.69
C GLN A 18 2.19 7.76 7.55
N ARG A 19 1.93 6.49 7.87
CA ARG A 19 1.66 5.49 6.83
C ARG A 19 0.36 5.88 6.13
N LYS A 20 0.46 6.21 4.84
CA LYS A 20 -0.71 6.44 3.99
C LYS A 20 -1.27 5.08 3.59
N MET A 21 -2.48 4.80 4.06
CA MET A 21 -3.22 3.61 3.65
C MET A 21 -4.00 3.92 2.38
N ALA A 22 -4.09 2.93 1.50
CA ALA A 22 -4.86 2.99 0.27
C ALA A 22 -5.87 1.83 0.24
N LYS A 23 -7.11 2.15 -0.12
CA LYS A 23 -8.12 1.13 -0.45
C LYS A 23 -8.00 0.81 -1.93
N VAL A 24 -7.76 -0.46 -2.24
CA VAL A 24 -7.66 -0.97 -3.61
C VAL A 24 -8.91 -1.80 -3.91
N ILE A 25 -9.53 -1.53 -5.05
CA ILE A 25 -10.68 -2.27 -5.57
C ILE A 25 -10.25 -2.88 -6.90
N PHE A 26 -10.29 -4.20 -7.00
CA PHE A 26 -9.90 -4.95 -8.20
C PHE A 26 -11.11 -5.71 -8.75
N SER A 27 -11.43 -5.51 -10.03
CA SER A 27 -12.48 -6.25 -10.71
C SER A 27 -11.91 -7.49 -11.41
N LYS A 28 -12.53 -8.65 -11.20
CA LYS A 28 -12.20 -9.89 -11.90
C LYS A 28 -13.43 -10.39 -12.65
N LYS A 29 -13.29 -10.58 -13.96
CA LYS A 29 -14.32 -11.22 -14.78
C LYS A 29 -14.21 -12.73 -14.61
N SER A 30 -15.31 -13.36 -14.21
CA SER A 30 -15.46 -14.81 -14.21
C SER A 30 -15.70 -15.32 -15.63
N GLU A 31 -15.34 -16.58 -15.91
CA GLU A 31 -15.66 -17.28 -17.16
C GLU A 31 -17.17 -17.22 -17.50
N LYS A 32 -18.04 -17.14 -16.49
CA LYS A 32 -19.50 -17.01 -16.65
C LYS A 32 -19.97 -15.59 -16.96
N GLY A 33 -19.06 -14.66 -17.29
CA GLY A 33 -19.36 -13.27 -17.65
C GLY A 33 -19.71 -12.34 -16.47
N LYS A 34 -19.83 -12.87 -15.25
CA LYS A 34 -20.05 -12.08 -14.04
C LYS A 34 -18.76 -11.36 -13.62
N VAL A 35 -18.88 -10.11 -13.18
CA VAL A 35 -17.76 -9.32 -12.62
C VAL A 35 -17.85 -9.38 -11.10
N ALA A 36 -16.78 -9.85 -10.46
CA ALA A 36 -16.62 -9.78 -9.01
C ALA A 36 -15.63 -8.67 -8.66
N PHE A 37 -15.81 -8.05 -7.49
CA PHE A 37 -14.89 -7.04 -6.97
C PHE A 37 -14.22 -7.57 -5.71
N LEU A 38 -12.91 -7.39 -5.63
CA LEU A 38 -12.10 -7.67 -4.45
C LEU A 38 -11.65 -6.34 -3.86
N GLU A 39 -11.93 -6.14 -2.58
CA GLU A 39 -11.53 -4.95 -1.84
C GLU A 39 -10.43 -5.32 -0.84
N SER A 40 -9.36 -4.53 -0.81
CA SER A 40 -8.28 -4.70 0.17
C SER A 40 -7.69 -3.35 0.55
N THR A 41 -7.42 -3.17 1.84
CA THR A 41 -6.75 -1.98 2.37
C THR A 41 -5.29 -2.32 2.62
N MET A 42 -4.37 -1.57 2.01
CA MET A 42 -2.93 -1.81 2.12
C MET A 42 -2.16 -0.50 2.18
N GLU A 43 -0.87 -0.57 2.53
CA GLU A 43 0.01 0.61 2.46
C GLU A 43 0.10 1.12 1.01
N GLN A 44 0.07 2.44 0.83
CA GLN A 44 0.09 3.09 -0.49
C GLN A 44 1.26 2.59 -1.37
N ASP A 45 2.42 2.35 -0.76
CA ASP A 45 3.63 1.92 -1.48
C ASP A 45 3.50 0.49 -2.05
N LYS A 46 2.63 -0.36 -1.45
CA LYS A 46 2.42 -1.76 -1.87
C LYS A 46 1.37 -1.91 -2.97
N VAL A 47 0.63 -0.85 -3.30
CA VAL A 47 -0.46 -0.88 -4.29
C VAL A 47 0.05 -1.27 -5.67
N LYS A 48 1.21 -0.74 -6.09
CA LYS A 48 1.79 -1.02 -7.41
C LYS A 48 2.12 -2.51 -7.58
N ASP A 49 2.77 -3.09 -6.57
CA ASP A 49 3.12 -4.51 -6.57
C ASP A 49 1.87 -5.39 -6.53
N PHE A 50 0.88 -5.03 -5.71
CA PHE A 50 -0.40 -5.74 -5.65
C PHE A 50 -1.09 -5.77 -7.02
N ILE A 51 -1.21 -4.63 -7.70
CA ILE A 51 -1.83 -4.55 -9.03
C ILE A 51 -1.06 -5.39 -10.05
N SER A 52 0.28 -5.36 -10.02
CA SER A 52 1.10 -6.14 -10.95
C SER A 52 0.89 -7.65 -10.81
N ARG A 53 0.77 -8.14 -9.56
CA ARG A 53 0.53 -9.56 -9.24
C ARG A 53 -0.85 -10.05 -9.67
N GLN A 54 -1.86 -9.18 -9.66
CA GLN A 54 -3.23 -9.56 -10.06
C GLN A 54 -3.46 -9.48 -11.58
N LYS A 55 -2.57 -8.81 -12.32
CA LYS A 55 -2.61 -8.71 -13.78
C LYS A 55 -1.87 -9.84 -14.51
N SER A 56 -0.96 -10.54 -13.83
CA SER A 56 -0.25 -11.72 -14.36
C SER A 56 -1.08 -12.98 -14.14
#